data_AF-Q6ALK1-F1
#
_entry.id   AF-Q6ALK1-F1
#
_cell.length_a   1.000
_cell.length_b   1.000
_cell.length_c   1.000
_cell.angle_alpha   90.00
_cell.angle_beta   90.00
_cell.angle_gamma   90.00
#
_symmetry.space_group_name_H-M   'P 1'
#
loop_
_entity.id
_entity.type
_entity.pdbx_description
1 polymer ?
#
loop_
_entity_poly.entity_id
_entity_poly.type
_entity_poly.pdbx_seq_one_letter_code
_entity_poly.pdbx_strand_id
1 'polypeptide(L)'
;MNNLKKFCAICSEEPKKVAINRQVSSDASNILGLHTKEAIKAFVGDGGIETPTYINSKIWEKNPNPENKMTVYAYSFTSLHEQLYLAFFHNYLTGFWVLKSLHKTNNPNPTLGSIFDQKMLNQNF
;
A
#
# COMPACT_ATOMS: atom_id res chain seq x y z
N MET A 1 9.03 -12.84 -7.62
CA MET A 1 7.75 -12.99 -6.87
C MET A 1 7.28 -11.62 -6.41
N ASN A 2 6.05 -11.20 -6.75
CA ASN A 2 5.53 -9.86 -6.46
C ASN A 2 5.34 -9.66 -4.93
N ASN A 3 6.02 -8.69 -4.32
CA ASN A 3 5.94 -8.44 -2.87
C ASN A 3 4.53 -8.06 -2.41
N LEU A 4 3.72 -7.44 -3.27
CA LEU A 4 2.32 -7.20 -2.98
C LEU A 4 1.55 -8.52 -2.82
N LYS A 5 1.75 -9.49 -3.70
CA LYS A 5 1.08 -10.80 -3.59
C LYS A 5 1.44 -11.52 -2.29
N LYS A 6 2.71 -11.46 -1.87
CA LYS A 6 3.14 -12.00 -0.58
C LYS A 6 2.46 -11.30 0.59
N PHE A 7 2.34 -9.98 0.52
CA PHE A 7 1.71 -9.18 1.55
C PHE A 7 0.18 -9.39 1.62
N CYS A 8 -0.50 -9.55 0.49
CA CYS A 8 -1.91 -9.95 0.46
C CYS A 8 -2.09 -11.34 1.07
N ALA A 9 -1.27 -12.32 0.65
CA ALA A 9 -1.34 -13.68 1.17
C ALA A 9 -1.17 -13.72 2.70
N ILE A 10 -0.15 -13.03 3.25
CA ILE A 10 0.06 -13.02 4.70
C ILE A 10 -1.07 -12.31 5.48
N CYS A 11 -1.77 -11.35 4.85
CA CYS A 11 -2.94 -10.72 5.45
C CYS A 11 -4.13 -11.68 5.58
N SER A 12 -4.30 -12.60 4.63
CA SER A 12 -5.38 -13.61 4.62
C SER A 12 -5.00 -14.86 5.44
N GLU A 13 -3.81 -15.41 5.22
CA GLU A 13 -3.37 -16.70 5.76
C GLU A 13 -2.82 -16.60 7.19
N GLU A 14 -2.05 -15.54 7.49
CA GLU A 14 -1.39 -15.36 8.80
C GLU A 14 -1.59 -13.94 9.37
N PRO A 15 -2.83 -13.45 9.56
CA PRO A 15 -3.11 -12.07 9.95
C PRO A 15 -2.45 -11.65 11.27
N LYS A 16 -2.08 -12.61 12.14
CA LYS A 16 -1.34 -12.36 13.39
C LYS A 16 0.09 -11.86 13.15
N LYS A 17 0.70 -12.17 12.01
CA LYS A 17 2.03 -11.66 11.59
C LYS A 17 1.96 -10.29 10.92
N VAL A 18 0.76 -9.68 10.84
CA VAL A 18 0.57 -8.36 10.24
C VAL A 18 0.29 -7.32 11.32
N ALA A 19 1.21 -6.38 11.45
CA ALA A 19 1.03 -5.17 12.23
C ALA A 19 0.47 -4.04 11.37
N ILE A 20 -0.42 -3.23 11.94
CA ILE A 20 -1.03 -2.08 11.28
C ILE A 20 -0.57 -0.81 12.00
N ASN A 21 0.00 0.14 11.26
CA ASN A 21 0.36 1.44 11.81
C ASN A 21 -0.90 2.17 12.31
N ARG A 22 -0.80 2.91 13.42
CA ARG A 22 -1.93 3.67 13.99
C ARG A 22 -2.60 4.60 12.97
N GLN A 23 -1.82 5.29 12.14
CA GLN A 23 -2.39 6.23 11.15
C GLN A 23 -3.23 5.49 10.10
N VAL A 24 -2.80 4.28 9.69
CA VAL A 24 -3.53 3.44 8.75
C VAL A 24 -4.93 3.12 9.27
N SER A 25 -5.08 2.85 10.57
CA SER A 25 -6.40 2.59 11.15
C SER A 25 -7.34 3.80 11.05
N SER A 26 -6.81 5.01 11.26
CA SER A 26 -7.59 6.25 11.10
C SER A 26 -8.00 6.45 9.64
N ASP A 27 -7.06 6.31 8.72
CA ASP A 27 -7.30 6.55 7.29
C ASP A 27 -8.25 5.49 6.70
N ALA A 28 -8.07 4.22 7.05
CA ALA A 28 -8.95 3.13 6.62
C ALA A 28 -10.39 3.31 7.11
N SER A 29 -10.56 3.75 8.36
CA SER A 29 -11.89 4.05 8.92
C SER A 29 -12.57 5.18 8.15
N ASN A 30 -11.82 6.26 7.85
CA ASN A 30 -12.39 7.44 7.20
C ASN A 30 -12.67 7.24 5.70
N ILE A 31 -11.83 6.49 5.01
CA ILE A 31 -11.89 6.35 3.55
C ILE A 31 -12.72 5.13 3.13
N LEU A 32 -12.59 4.03 3.87
CA LEU A 32 -13.14 2.71 3.50
C LEU A 32 -14.18 2.18 4.50
N GLY A 33 -14.44 2.90 5.60
CA GLY A 33 -15.32 2.40 6.66
C GLY A 33 -14.76 1.19 7.43
N LEU A 34 -13.45 0.95 7.36
CA LEU A 34 -12.82 -0.21 8.01
C LEU A 34 -12.39 0.16 9.43
N HIS A 35 -13.23 -0.19 10.40
CA HIS A 35 -13.07 0.25 11.80
C HIS A 35 -12.15 -0.64 12.66
N THR A 36 -11.79 -1.85 12.19
CA THR A 36 -10.96 -2.80 12.95
C THR A 36 -9.71 -3.20 12.17
N LYS A 37 -8.65 -3.60 12.88
CA LYS A 37 -7.41 -4.08 12.24
C LYS A 37 -7.67 -5.37 11.45
N GLU A 38 -8.60 -6.18 11.91
CA GLU A 38 -9.05 -7.41 11.28
C GLU A 38 -9.74 -7.10 9.95
N ALA A 39 -10.64 -6.10 9.93
CA ALA A 39 -11.30 -5.65 8.70
C ALA A 39 -10.29 -5.10 7.68
N ILE A 40 -9.28 -4.34 8.14
CA ILE A 40 -8.21 -3.83 7.27
C ILE A 40 -7.41 -4.99 6.65
N LYS A 41 -7.06 -6.02 7.44
CA LYS A 41 -6.32 -7.18 6.95
C LYS A 41 -7.15 -8.00 5.96
N ALA A 42 -8.42 -8.26 6.27
CA ALA A 42 -9.33 -8.95 5.37
C ALA A 42 -9.49 -8.19 4.04
N PHE A 43 -9.69 -6.87 4.10
CA PHE A 43 -9.74 -6.03 2.90
C PHE A 43 -8.48 -6.18 2.02
N VAL A 44 -7.28 -6.13 2.61
CA VAL A 44 -6.03 -6.28 1.85
C VAL A 44 -5.83 -7.71 1.34
N GLY A 45 -6.20 -8.71 2.14
CA GLY A 45 -6.00 -10.13 1.84
C GLY A 45 -6.97 -10.68 0.80
N ASP A 46 -8.21 -10.21 0.82
CA ASP A 46 -9.34 -10.83 0.10
C ASP A 46 -9.74 -10.05 -1.17
N GLY A 47 -8.82 -9.24 -1.71
CA GLY A 47 -8.98 -8.62 -3.03
C GLY A 47 -9.35 -7.13 -3.06
N GLY A 48 -9.34 -6.43 -1.92
CA GLY A 48 -9.61 -4.98 -1.87
C GLY A 48 -8.58 -4.10 -2.59
N ILE A 49 -7.44 -4.67 -3.01
CA ILE A 49 -6.40 -4.00 -3.78
C ILE A 49 -6.62 -4.25 -5.28
N GLU A 50 -7.53 -3.51 -5.91
CA GLU A 50 -7.87 -3.69 -7.33
C GLU A 50 -6.89 -2.92 -8.24
N THR A 51 -6.54 -3.50 -9.39
CA THR A 51 -5.66 -2.85 -10.40
C THR A 51 -4.36 -2.25 -9.82
N PRO A 52 -3.58 -3.02 -9.01
CA PRO A 52 -2.40 -2.47 -8.36
C PRO A 52 -1.34 -2.01 -9.36
N THR A 53 -0.88 -0.78 -9.20
CA THR A 53 0.23 -0.19 -9.95
C THR A 53 1.40 0.02 -9.00
N TYR A 54 2.55 -0.55 -9.34
CA TYR A 54 3.77 -0.37 -8.57
C TYR A 54 4.27 1.07 -8.69
N ILE A 55 4.56 1.72 -7.56
CA ILE A 55 5.11 3.08 -7.54
C ILE A 55 6.62 3.01 -7.38
N ASN A 56 7.10 2.48 -6.24
CA ASN A 56 8.51 2.35 -5.96
C ASN A 56 8.79 1.37 -4.81
N SER A 57 10.07 1.10 -4.61
CA SER A 57 10.60 0.46 -3.42
C SER A 57 11.81 1.24 -2.95
N LYS A 58 11.87 1.56 -1.65
CA LYS A 58 12.99 2.30 -1.09
C LYS A 58 13.33 1.82 0.32
N ILE A 59 14.57 2.05 0.73
CA ILE A 59 14.97 1.84 2.11
C ILE A 59 14.17 2.82 3.00
N TRP A 60 13.70 2.35 4.14
CA TRP A 60 13.00 3.20 5.10
C TRP A 60 13.97 4.19 5.76
N GLU A 61 14.08 5.39 5.17
CA GLU A 61 14.99 6.46 5.63
C GLU A 61 14.73 6.88 7.09
N LYS A 62 13.46 6.95 7.50
CA LYS A 62 13.03 7.33 8.87
C LYS A 62 12.81 6.13 9.78
N ASN A 63 13.62 5.09 9.62
CA ASN A 63 13.53 3.91 10.47
C ASN A 63 14.10 4.21 11.86
N PRO A 64 13.34 4.01 12.96
CA PRO A 64 13.84 4.19 14.32
C PRO A 64 15.04 3.30 14.68
N ASN A 65 15.21 2.17 13.99
CA ASN A 65 16.37 1.30 14.11
C ASN A 65 17.14 1.22 12.77
N PRO A 66 18.05 2.18 12.50
CA PRO A 66 18.73 2.30 11.21
C PRO A 66 19.64 1.12 10.86
N GLU A 67 20.07 0.32 11.85
CA GLU A 67 20.88 -0.89 11.62
C GLU A 67 20.06 -1.97 10.90
N ASN A 68 18.75 -2.01 11.14
CA ASN A 68 17.84 -2.91 10.45
C ASN A 68 17.28 -2.28 9.17
N LYS A 69 18.03 -2.33 8.06
CA LYS A 69 17.57 -1.79 6.78
C LYS A 69 16.32 -2.52 6.28
N MET A 70 15.18 -1.83 6.29
CA MET A 70 13.90 -2.35 5.77
C MET A 70 13.56 -1.69 4.45
N THR A 71 13.17 -2.50 3.46
CA THR A 71 12.65 -2.01 2.17
C THR A 71 11.15 -1.82 2.27
N VAL A 72 10.69 -0.60 2.04
CA VAL A 72 9.28 -0.24 1.90
C VAL A 72 8.89 -0.40 0.44
N TYR A 73 7.80 -1.13 0.20
CA TYR A 73 7.18 -1.28 -1.10
C TYR A 73 5.91 -0.44 -1.14
N ALA A 74 5.74 0.34 -2.21
CA ALA A 74 4.60 1.22 -2.39
C ALA A 74 3.86 0.94 -3.70
N TYR A 75 2.54 0.96 -3.62
CA TYR A 75 1.63 0.72 -4.72
C TYR A 75 0.50 1.75 -4.69
N SER A 76 0.01 2.16 -5.86
CA SER A 76 -1.32 2.72 -6.00
C SER A 76 -2.29 1.62 -6.44
N PHE A 77 -3.56 1.78 -6.09
CA PHE A 77 -4.61 0.84 -6.47
C PHE A 77 -5.96 1.56 -6.44
N THR A 78 -6.96 0.96 -7.07
CA THR A 78 -8.33 1.46 -7.05
C THR A 78 -9.14 0.62 -6.10
N SER A 79 -10.05 1.24 -5.35
CA SER A 79 -11.10 0.52 -4.60
C SER A 79 -12.25 1.47 -4.34
N LEU A 80 -13.49 1.00 -4.46
CA LEU A 80 -14.70 1.81 -4.23
C LEU A 80 -14.69 3.14 -5.02
N HIS A 81 -14.19 3.11 -6.26
CA HIS A 81 -14.02 4.29 -7.14
C HIS A 81 -13.00 5.34 -6.67
N GLU A 82 -12.20 5.03 -5.66
CA GLU A 82 -11.15 5.89 -5.13
C GLU A 82 -9.77 5.38 -5.54
N GLN A 83 -8.88 6.31 -5.93
CA GLN A 83 -7.47 6.00 -6.13
C GLN A 83 -6.73 6.09 -4.79
N LEU A 84 -6.20 4.96 -4.34
CA LEU A 84 -5.59 4.78 -3.04
C LEU A 84 -4.11 4.43 -3.17
N TYR A 85 -3.38 4.71 -2.11
CA TYR A 85 -1.97 4.41 -1.93
C TYR A 85 -1.81 3.43 -0.78
N LEU A 86 -0.96 2.43 -0.96
CA LEU A 86 -0.59 1.44 0.06
C LEU A 86 0.95 1.39 0.16
N ALA A 87 1.49 1.38 1.37
CA ALA A 87 2.89 1.06 1.59
C ALA A 87 3.09 0.09 2.76
N PHE A 88 3.94 -0.90 2.55
CA PHE A 88 4.22 -1.95 3.53
C PHE A 88 5.69 -2.39 3.47
N PHE A 89 6.14 -3.07 4.51
CA PHE A 89 7.46 -3.71 4.55
C PHE A 89 7.42 -4.99 5.38
N HIS A 90 8.44 -5.82 5.22
CA HIS A 90 8.69 -6.98 6.09
C HIS A 90 9.86 -6.68 7.02
N ASN A 91 9.65 -6.85 8.32
CA ASN A 91 10.71 -6.75 9.31
C ASN A 91 11.29 -8.15 9.59
N TYR A 92 12.37 -8.48 8.90
CA TYR A 92 13.02 -9.80 8.99
C TYR A 92 13.50 -10.18 10.39
N LEU A 93 13.78 -9.21 11.27
CA LEU A 93 14.19 -9.50 12.65
C LEU A 93 13.03 -10.06 13.49
N THR A 94 11.82 -9.55 13.24
CA THR A 94 10.64 -9.93 14.03
C THR A 94 9.76 -10.97 13.31
N GLY A 95 9.93 -11.12 11.99
CA GLY A 95 9.04 -11.93 11.14
C GLY A 95 7.68 -11.27 10.86
N PHE A 96 7.47 -10.02 11.28
CA PHE A 96 6.22 -9.30 11.05
C PHE A 96 6.25 -8.52 9.74
N TRP A 97 5.12 -8.54 9.05
CA TRP A 97 4.79 -7.56 8.03
C TRP A 97 4.11 -6.36 8.65
N VAL A 98 4.40 -5.18 8.13
CA VAL A 98 3.83 -3.93 8.64
C VAL A 98 3.14 -3.20 7.51
N LEU A 99 1.83 -2.97 7.67
CA LEU A 99 1.12 -1.98 6.87
C LEU A 99 1.47 -0.59 7.39
N LYS A 100 2.33 0.11 6.65
CA LYS A 100 2.91 1.38 7.08
C LYS A 100 1.99 2.57 6.76
N SER A 101 1.37 2.57 5.58
CA SER A 101 0.55 3.69 5.10
C SER A 101 -0.56 3.19 4.20
N LEU A 102 -1.74 3.81 4.32
CA LEU A 102 -2.92 3.62 3.50
C LEU A 102 -3.66 4.96 3.46
N HIS A 103 -3.76 5.60 2.31
CA HIS A 103 -4.47 6.88 2.19
C HIS A 103 -4.90 7.11 0.74
N LYS A 104 -5.77 8.10 0.49
CA LYS A 104 -6.04 8.55 -0.88
C LYS A 104 -4.75 9.02 -1.54
N THR A 105 -4.58 8.79 -2.83
CA THR A 105 -3.48 9.43 -3.55
C THR A 105 -3.76 10.93 -3.65
N ASN A 106 -2.77 11.77 -3.33
CA ASN A 106 -2.87 13.22 -3.56
C ASN A 106 -2.84 13.60 -5.05
N ASN A 107 -2.86 12.62 -5.96
CA ASN A 107 -3.05 12.90 -7.37
C ASN A 107 -4.54 13.19 -7.55
N PRO A 108 -4.94 14.44 -7.87
CA PRO A 108 -6.28 14.66 -8.39
C PRO A 108 -6.44 13.71 -9.59
N ASN A 109 -7.63 13.13 -9.75
CA ASN A 109 -7.97 12.38 -10.95
C ASN A 109 -7.32 13.07 -12.16
N PRO A 110 -6.48 12.37 -12.95
CA PRO A 110 -5.85 13.02 -14.06
C PRO A 110 -6.97 13.57 -14.95
N THR A 111 -7.03 14.89 -15.10
CA THR A 111 -7.92 15.49 -16.08
C THR A 111 -7.55 14.92 -17.44
N LEU A 112 -8.49 14.88 -18.38
CA LEU A 112 -8.22 14.42 -19.76
C LEU A 112 -6.90 14.99 -20.30
N GLY A 113 -6.59 16.26 -20.01
CA GLY A 113 -5.31 16.90 -20.36
C GLY A 113 -4.07 16.16 -19.82
N SER A 114 -4.02 15.85 -18.53
CA SER A 114 -2.87 15.15 -17.92
C SER A 114 -2.68 13.70 -18.41
N ILE A 115 -3.76 13.02 -18.84
CA ILE A 115 -3.68 11.70 -19.50
C ILE A 115 -3.07 11.85 -20.89
N PHE A 116 -3.46 12.88 -21.64
CA PHE A 116 -2.88 13.19 -22.95
C PHE A 116 -1.39 13.51 -22.85
N ASP A 117 -0.98 14.32 -21.86
CA ASP A 117 0.42 14.70 -21.67
C ASP A 117 1.32 13.50 -21.33
N GLN A 118 0.85 12.58 -20.47
CA GLN A 118 1.58 11.35 -20.16
C GLN A 118 1.69 10.40 -21.34
N LYS A 119 0.66 10.31 -22.19
CA LYS A 119 0.72 9.52 -23.43
C LYS A 119 1.70 10.11 -24.44
N MET A 120 1.75 11.43 -24.58
CA MET A 120 2.70 12.10 -25.46
C MET A 120 4.15 11.94 -25.00
N LEU A 121 4.41 11.97 -23.69
CA LEU A 121 5.75 11.71 -23.13
C LEU A 121 6.22 10.28 -23.36
N ASN A 122 5.32 9.29 -23.31
CA ASN A 122 5.64 7.88 -23.48
C ASN A 122 5.71 7.40 -24.94
N GLN A 123 5.47 8.27 -25.93
CA GLN A 123 5.61 7.97 -27.36
C GLN A 123 6.93 8.49 -27.97
N ASN A 124 7.78 9.15 -27.18
CA ASN A 124 9.04 9.72 -27.63
C ASN A 124 10.28 8.91 -27.21
N PHE A 125 10.12 7.60 -26.95
CA PHE A 125 11.20 6.63 -26.77
C PHE A 125 11.03 5.45 -27.73
#